data_AF-A0A9W9Q8E2-F1
#
_entry.id   AF-A0A9W9Q8E2-F1
#
_cell.length_a   1.000
_cell.length_b   1.000
_cell.length_c   1.000
_cell.angle_alpha   90.00
_cell.angle_beta   90.00
_cell.angle_gamma   90.00
#
_symmetry.space_group_name_H-M   'P 1'
#
loop_
_entity.id
_entity.type
_entity.pdbx_description
1 polymer ?
#
loop_
_entity_poly.entity_id
_entity_poly.type
_entity_poly.pdbx_seq_one_letter_code
_entity_poly.pdbx_strand_id
1 'polypeptide(L)'
;MLSGRWDEGRSLAANGKVEIKLKDTHPFALGIILNVAHLKFRQLPKKLTWEQLLEVAVVTDYLHCHEVMGPFATMWIDDLWQCQKPYYGYGYRRHASGSLGLKTKLAGSITIASVFQATTVLNYMIKDAIGDLESDFDTEDMPIAADIKGQ
;
A
#
# COMPACT_ATOMS: atom_id res chain seq x y z
N MET A 1 -16.91 -20.44 7.69
CA MET A 1 -16.90 -19.88 9.05
C MET A 1 -18.29 -19.86 9.66
N LEU A 2 -19.26 -19.12 9.11
CA LEU A 2 -20.61 -18.95 9.69
C LEU A 2 -21.61 -20.09 9.39
N SER A 3 -21.14 -21.26 8.99
CA SER A 3 -22.01 -22.39 8.64
C SER A 3 -21.33 -23.72 8.98
N GLY A 4 -22.11 -24.80 9.05
CA GLY A 4 -21.57 -26.16 9.19
C GLY A 4 -20.99 -26.46 10.57
N ARG A 5 -19.87 -27.22 10.60
CA ARG A 5 -19.27 -27.81 11.81
C ARG A 5 -18.26 -26.90 12.52
N TRP A 6 -18.19 -25.62 12.16
CA TRP A 6 -17.33 -24.68 12.86
C TRP A 6 -18.02 -24.21 14.15
N ASP A 7 -17.22 -23.85 15.16
CA ASP A 7 -17.77 -23.37 16.44
C ASP A 7 -18.62 -22.12 16.24
N GLU A 8 -18.22 -21.25 15.32
CA GLU A 8 -18.97 -20.05 14.98
C GLU A 8 -20.30 -20.37 14.31
N GLY A 9 -20.31 -21.34 13.40
CA GLY A 9 -21.52 -21.81 12.72
C GLY A 9 -22.50 -22.49 13.70
N ARG A 10 -22.00 -23.32 14.61
CA ARG A 10 -22.81 -23.95 15.67
C ARG A 10 -23.37 -22.90 16.63
N SER A 11 -22.53 -21.98 17.08
CA SER A 11 -22.93 -20.90 18.00
C SER A 11 -23.98 -19.99 17.37
N LEU A 12 -23.83 -19.67 16.08
CA LEU A 12 -24.80 -18.89 15.32
C LEU A 12 -26.14 -19.64 15.19
N ALA A 13 -26.11 -20.93 14.86
CA ALA A 13 -27.33 -21.74 14.73
C ALA A 13 -28.07 -21.89 16.07
N ALA A 14 -27.34 -22.02 17.18
CA ALA A 14 -27.92 -22.19 18.51
C ALA A 14 -28.45 -20.89 19.11
N ASN A 15 -27.71 -19.78 18.97
CA ASN A 15 -27.98 -18.54 19.68
C ASN A 15 -28.61 -17.44 18.79
N GLY A 16 -28.70 -17.66 17.47
CA GLY A 16 -29.12 -16.66 16.48
C GLY A 16 -28.09 -15.54 16.26
N LYS A 17 -26.97 -15.55 16.98
CA LYS A 17 -25.85 -14.61 16.83
C LYS A 17 -24.54 -15.28 17.22
N VAL A 18 -23.44 -14.75 16.68
CA VAL A 18 -22.08 -15.13 17.08
C VAL A 18 -21.19 -13.89 17.02
N GLU A 19 -20.25 -13.80 17.95
CA GLU A 19 -19.21 -12.78 17.95
C GLU A 19 -17.94 -13.36 17.33
N ILE A 20 -17.39 -12.68 16.31
CA ILE A 20 -16.14 -13.07 15.67
C ILE A 20 -15.06 -12.08 16.06
N LYS A 21 -13.98 -12.59 16.64
CA LYS A 21 -12.79 -11.80 16.95
C LYS A 21 -11.87 -11.78 15.73
N LEU A 22 -11.70 -10.60 15.14
CA LEU A 22 -10.73 -10.36 14.10
C LEU A 22 -9.41 -9.95 14.76
N LYS A 23 -8.35 -10.72 14.51
CA LYS A 23 -7.02 -10.46 15.09
C LYS A 23 -6.31 -9.38 14.27
N ASP A 24 -5.62 -8.47 14.95
CA ASP A 24 -4.72 -7.46 14.36
C ASP A 24 -5.35 -6.66 13.20
N THR A 25 -6.67 -6.43 13.26
CA THR A 25 -7.44 -5.76 12.21
C THR A 25 -7.71 -4.32 12.61
N HIS A 26 -7.22 -3.37 11.83
CA HIS A 26 -7.42 -1.95 12.12
C HIS A 26 -8.91 -1.55 11.91
N PRO A 27 -9.60 -0.97 12.92
CA PRO A 27 -11.05 -0.70 12.85
C PRO A 27 -11.47 0.20 11.69
N PHE A 28 -10.63 1.18 11.35
CA PHE A 28 -10.89 2.08 10.22
C PHE A 28 -10.91 1.33 8.88
N ALA A 29 -9.95 0.43 8.64
CA ALA A 29 -9.86 -0.35 7.41
C ALA A 29 -11.03 -1.33 7.29
N LEU A 30 -11.37 -2.00 8.40
CA LEU A 30 -12.54 -2.86 8.46
C LEU A 30 -13.84 -2.08 8.16
N GLY A 31 -13.99 -0.87 8.70
CA GLY A 31 -15.13 -0.01 8.43
C GLY A 31 -15.29 0.35 6.95
N ILE A 32 -14.18 0.62 6.25
CA ILE A 32 -14.18 0.83 4.79
C ILE A 32 -14.70 -0.42 4.07
N ILE A 33 -14.13 -1.60 4.37
CA ILE A 33 -14.50 -2.86 3.71
C ILE A 33 -15.97 -3.19 3.96
N LEU A 34 -16.47 -3.02 5.19
CA LEU A 34 -17.88 -3.22 5.52
C LEU A 34 -18.78 -2.23 4.77
N ASN A 35 -18.38 -0.97 4.64
CA ASN A 35 -19.13 0.00 3.85
C ASN A 35 -19.19 -0.41 2.37
N VAL A 36 -18.11 -0.93 1.81
CA VAL A 36 -18.12 -1.46 0.44
C VAL A 36 -19.05 -2.68 0.34
N ALA A 37 -18.93 -3.65 1.24
CA ALA A 37 -19.77 -4.86 1.27
C ALA A 37 -21.27 -4.56 1.43
N HIS A 38 -21.61 -3.48 2.14
CA HIS A 38 -22.98 -2.99 2.31
C HIS A 38 -23.42 -1.94 1.28
N LEU A 39 -22.64 -1.73 0.20
CA LEU A 39 -22.94 -0.78 -0.87
C LEU A 39 -23.10 0.68 -0.40
N LYS A 40 -22.52 1.03 0.74
CA LYS A 40 -22.55 2.37 1.34
C LYS A 40 -21.45 3.26 0.77
N PHE A 41 -21.32 3.30 -0.57
CA PHE A 41 -20.20 3.97 -1.24
C PHE A 41 -20.06 5.46 -0.93
N ARG A 42 -21.18 6.14 -0.60
CA ARG A 42 -21.18 7.56 -0.19
C ARG A 42 -20.44 7.81 1.13
N GLN A 43 -20.22 6.78 1.94
CA GLN A 43 -19.49 6.87 3.21
C GLN A 43 -18.00 6.58 3.04
N LEU A 44 -17.55 6.22 1.84
CA LEU A 44 -16.15 5.96 1.58
C LEU A 44 -15.36 7.27 1.54
N PRO A 45 -14.14 7.28 2.10
CA PRO A 45 -13.26 8.42 1.97
C PRO A 45 -12.83 8.58 0.50
N LYS A 46 -12.75 9.83 0.05
CA LYS A 46 -12.27 10.14 -1.31
C LYS A 46 -10.75 9.99 -1.45
N LYS A 47 -10.03 10.11 -0.33
CA LYS A 47 -8.57 10.06 -0.25
C LYS A 47 -8.18 9.27 1.00
N LEU A 48 -7.07 8.54 0.92
CA LEU A 48 -6.46 7.85 2.05
C LEU A 48 -5.00 8.29 2.18
N THR A 49 -4.47 8.27 3.39
CA THR A 49 -3.01 8.32 3.57
C THR A 49 -2.39 6.99 3.14
N TRP A 50 -1.08 6.96 2.94
CA TRP A 50 -0.36 5.72 2.61
C TRP A 50 -0.56 4.64 3.69
N GLU A 51 -0.49 5.02 4.97
CA GLU A 51 -0.67 4.10 6.10
C GLU A 51 -2.09 3.53 6.13
N GLN A 52 -3.10 4.38 5.86
CA GLN A 52 -4.48 3.92 5.80
C GLN A 52 -4.73 2.96 4.63
N LEU A 53 -4.14 3.23 3.46
CA LEU A 53 -4.25 2.34 2.32
C LEU A 53 -3.53 1.00 2.57
N LEU A 54 -2.40 1.02 3.28
CA LEU A 54 -1.70 -0.20 3.70
C LEU A 54 -2.59 -1.05 4.62
N GLU A 55 -3.22 -0.45 5.62
CA GLU A 55 -4.17 -1.17 6.49
C GLU A 55 -5.33 -1.75 5.69
N VAL A 56 -5.88 -0.99 4.73
CA VAL A 56 -6.94 -1.50 3.83
C VAL A 56 -6.43 -2.69 3.00
N ALA A 57 -5.19 -2.64 2.49
CA ALA A 57 -4.59 -3.76 1.75
C ALA A 57 -4.46 -5.02 2.63
N VAL A 58 -3.95 -4.87 3.86
CA VAL A 58 -3.80 -5.98 4.82
C VAL A 58 -5.14 -6.64 5.13
N VAL A 59 -6.17 -5.84 5.44
CA VAL A 59 -7.50 -6.39 5.77
C VAL A 59 -8.19 -6.98 4.53
N THR A 60 -7.96 -6.40 3.35
CA THR A 60 -8.47 -6.96 2.07
C THR A 60 -7.91 -8.34 1.83
N ASP A 61 -6.60 -8.52 2.04
CA ASP A 61 -5.93 -9.81 1.88
C ASP A 61 -6.41 -10.82 2.92
N TYR A 62 -6.53 -10.39 4.19
CA TYR A 62 -7.01 -11.21 5.29
C TYR A 62 -8.44 -11.74 5.09
N LEU A 63 -9.35 -10.91 4.55
CA LEU A 63 -10.74 -11.28 4.28
C LEU A 63 -10.96 -11.87 2.88
N HIS A 64 -9.92 -11.94 2.05
CA HIS A 64 -9.96 -12.40 0.67
C HIS A 64 -11.03 -11.68 -0.19
N CYS A 65 -11.12 -10.35 -0.07
CA CYS A 65 -12.13 -9.53 -0.78
C CYS A 65 -11.54 -8.64 -1.89
N HIS A 66 -10.47 -9.09 -2.54
CA HIS A 66 -9.69 -8.34 -3.53
C HIS A 66 -10.53 -7.77 -4.67
N GLU A 67 -11.42 -8.56 -5.26
CA GLU A 67 -12.24 -8.17 -6.43
C GLU A 67 -13.16 -6.97 -6.13
N VAL A 68 -13.75 -6.97 -4.93
CA VAL A 68 -14.70 -5.94 -4.51
C VAL A 68 -13.98 -4.65 -4.14
N MET A 69 -12.74 -4.76 -3.61
CA MET A 69 -11.94 -3.62 -3.18
C MET A 69 -11.14 -2.96 -4.31
N GLY A 70 -10.80 -3.72 -5.37
CA GLY A 70 -9.97 -3.25 -6.47
C GLY A 70 -10.34 -1.88 -7.04
N PRO A 71 -11.60 -1.63 -7.46
CA PRO A 71 -11.99 -0.35 -8.06
C PRO A 71 -11.76 0.87 -7.14
N PHE A 72 -11.98 0.69 -5.83
CA PHE A 72 -11.79 1.76 -4.84
C PHE A 72 -10.31 1.97 -4.54
N ALA A 73 -9.55 0.87 -4.48
CA ALA A 73 -8.11 0.93 -4.30
C ALA A 73 -7.41 1.66 -5.45
N THR A 74 -7.83 1.42 -6.71
CA THR A 74 -7.31 2.15 -7.87
C THR A 74 -7.46 3.66 -7.70
N MET A 75 -8.64 4.13 -7.26
CA MET A 75 -8.88 5.56 -7.02
C MET A 75 -7.94 6.14 -5.95
N TRP A 76 -7.73 5.44 -4.84
CA TRP A 76 -6.84 5.93 -3.77
C TRP A 76 -5.36 5.86 -4.15
N ILE A 77 -4.95 4.82 -4.87
CA ILE A 77 -3.60 4.67 -5.42
C ILE A 77 -3.34 5.81 -6.41
N ASP A 78 -4.31 6.09 -7.29
CA ASP A 78 -4.21 7.20 -8.21
C ASP A 78 -4.06 8.53 -7.47
N ASP A 79 -4.82 8.81 -6.41
CA ASP A 79 -4.66 10.06 -5.64
C ASP A 79 -3.27 10.18 -4.99
N LEU A 80 -2.78 9.09 -4.40
CA LEU A 80 -1.49 9.05 -3.70
C LEU A 80 -0.30 9.15 -4.65
N TRP A 81 -0.35 8.47 -5.79
CA TRP A 81 0.76 8.39 -6.75
C TRP A 81 0.64 9.34 -7.96
N GLN A 82 -0.53 9.93 -8.25
CA GLN A 82 -0.63 11.03 -9.23
C GLN A 82 -0.06 12.35 -8.67
N CYS A 83 -0.16 12.57 -7.35
CA CYS A 83 0.55 13.66 -6.68
C CYS A 83 2.09 13.51 -6.74
N GLN A 84 2.61 12.35 -7.18
CA GLN A 84 4.03 12.08 -7.36
C GLN A 84 4.52 12.20 -8.80
N LYS A 85 3.64 12.42 -9.80
CA LYS A 85 4.10 12.63 -11.17
C LYS A 85 4.76 14.02 -11.27
N PRO A 86 6.04 14.14 -11.65
CA PRO A 86 6.59 15.43 -12.03
C PRO A 86 5.88 15.87 -13.31
N TYR A 87 4.99 16.86 -13.21
CA TYR A 87 4.83 17.77 -14.34
C TYR A 87 6.21 18.34 -14.62
N TYR A 88 6.66 18.24 -15.87
CA TYR A 88 7.97 18.69 -16.33
C TYR A 88 8.45 19.93 -15.57
N GLY A 89 9.40 19.75 -14.64
CA GLY A 89 10.30 20.81 -14.23
C GLY A 89 10.15 21.49 -12.87
N TYR A 90 9.48 20.98 -11.83
CA TYR A 90 9.73 21.48 -10.46
C TYR A 90 9.53 20.43 -9.35
N GLY A 91 10.64 19.85 -8.87
CA GLY A 91 10.83 19.33 -7.52
C GLY A 91 10.16 17.99 -7.14
N TYR A 92 10.96 17.03 -6.69
CA TYR A 92 10.49 15.91 -5.90
C TYR A 92 9.88 16.45 -4.60
N ARG A 93 8.55 16.52 -4.51
CA ARG A 93 7.90 16.77 -3.22
C ARG A 93 8.07 15.49 -2.39
N ARG A 94 9.19 15.36 -1.67
CA ARG A 94 9.24 14.48 -0.51
C ARG A 94 8.11 14.94 0.40
N HIS A 95 7.03 14.17 0.48
CA HIS A 95 6.15 14.32 1.62
C HIS A 95 7.04 14.13 2.86
N ALA A 96 7.00 15.11 3.76
CA ALA A 96 7.49 14.95 5.12
C ALA A 96 6.63 13.86 5.79
N SER A 97 6.91 12.61 5.44
CA SER A 97 6.28 11.43 5.99
C SER A 97 7.15 11.02 7.17
N GLY A 98 6.50 10.85 8.32
CA GLY A 98 7.12 10.63 9.63
C GLY A 98 8.13 9.48 9.68
N SER A 99 8.69 9.27 10.88
CA SER A 99 9.90 8.49 11.18
C SER A 99 9.87 6.97 10.86
N LEU A 100 9.07 6.52 9.88
CA LEU A 100 9.06 5.15 9.39
C LEU A 100 10.20 4.96 8.39
N GLY A 101 11.13 4.06 8.71
CA GLY A 101 12.33 3.82 7.91
C GLY A 101 12.04 3.26 6.52
N LEU A 102 12.93 3.52 5.56
CA LEU A 102 12.83 3.12 4.14
C LEU A 102 12.35 1.67 3.93
N LYS A 103 12.84 0.72 4.73
CA LYS A 103 12.46 -0.70 4.67
C LYS A 103 10.97 -0.94 4.90
N THR A 104 10.35 -0.22 5.82
CA THR A 104 8.92 -0.37 6.14
C THR A 104 8.03 0.21 5.06
N LYS A 105 8.44 1.33 4.45
CA LYS A 105 7.75 1.94 3.31
C LYS A 105 7.85 1.08 2.07
N LEU A 106 9.02 0.46 1.83
CA LEU A 106 9.20 -0.50 0.76
C LEU A 106 8.28 -1.72 0.93
N ALA A 107 8.32 -2.35 2.11
CA ALA A 107 7.48 -3.50 2.41
C ALA A 107 5.98 -3.19 2.26
N GLY A 108 5.51 -2.07 2.84
CA GLY A 108 4.11 -1.69 2.74
C GLY A 108 3.66 -1.38 1.30
N SER A 109 4.51 -0.72 0.51
CA SER A 109 4.18 -0.42 -0.89
C SER A 109 4.16 -1.68 -1.76
N ILE A 110 5.02 -2.67 -1.47
CA ILE A 110 4.96 -4.00 -2.10
C ILE A 110 3.64 -4.68 -1.75
N THR A 111 3.20 -4.64 -0.49
CA THR A 111 1.91 -5.20 -0.05
C THR A 111 0.74 -4.55 -0.77
N ILE A 112 0.69 -3.22 -0.85
CA ILE A 112 -0.37 -2.50 -1.59
C ILE A 112 -0.37 -2.94 -3.07
N ALA A 113 0.82 -3.01 -3.68
CA ALA A 113 0.93 -3.35 -5.09
C ALA A 113 0.55 -4.81 -5.39
N SER A 114 0.89 -5.76 -4.50
CA SER A 114 0.55 -7.17 -4.68
C SER A 114 -0.94 -7.41 -4.51
N VAL A 115 -1.55 -6.87 -3.45
CA VAL A 115 -2.97 -7.05 -3.13
C VAL A 115 -3.87 -6.44 -4.21
N PHE A 116 -3.52 -5.26 -4.72
CA PHE A 116 -4.34 -4.54 -5.71
C PHE A 116 -3.83 -4.65 -7.15
N GLN A 117 -2.81 -5.48 -7.40
CA GLN A 117 -2.20 -5.68 -8.72
C GLN A 117 -1.77 -4.36 -9.40
N ALA A 118 -1.31 -3.39 -8.60
CA ALA A 118 -0.98 -2.04 -9.04
C ALA A 118 0.48 -1.95 -9.53
N THR A 119 0.71 -2.27 -10.80
CA THR A 119 2.05 -2.23 -11.44
C THR A 119 2.67 -0.83 -11.45
N THR A 120 1.85 0.22 -11.43
CA THR A 120 2.29 1.62 -11.34
C THR A 120 3.05 1.91 -10.05
N VAL A 121 2.59 1.34 -8.93
CA VAL A 121 3.24 1.46 -7.62
C VAL A 121 4.61 0.78 -7.67
N LEU A 122 4.70 -0.44 -8.19
CA LEU A 122 5.98 -1.15 -8.33
C LEU A 122 6.99 -0.36 -9.17
N ASN A 123 6.55 0.15 -10.32
CA ASN A 123 7.41 0.96 -11.19
C ASN A 123 7.88 2.25 -10.53
N TYR A 124 7.03 2.89 -9.71
CA TYR A 124 7.45 4.04 -8.91
C TYR A 124 8.51 3.64 -7.88
N MET A 125 8.28 2.57 -7.12
CA MET A 125 9.21 2.12 -6.07
C MET A 125 10.58 1.76 -6.64
N ILE A 126 10.63 1.13 -7.82
CA ILE A 126 11.89 0.85 -8.52
C ILE A 126 12.64 2.15 -8.86
N LYS A 127 11.93 3.17 -9.37
CA LYS A 127 12.53 4.47 -9.69
C LYS A 127 13.01 5.22 -8.45
N ASP A 128 12.21 5.20 -7.39
CA ASP A 128 12.54 5.82 -6.11
C ASP A 128 13.78 5.18 -5.48
N ALA A 129 13.85 3.85 -5.46
CA ALA A 129 15.00 3.10 -4.97
C ALA A 129 16.27 3.32 -5.81
N ILE A 130 16.14 3.44 -7.14
CA ILE A 130 17.27 3.80 -8.03
C ILE A 130 17.72 5.24 -7.77
N GLY A 131 16.79 6.18 -7.64
CA GLY A 131 17.12 7.59 -7.36
C GLY A 131 17.79 7.79 -6.00
N ASP A 132 17.40 7.02 -4.98
CA ASP A 132 18.09 7.00 -3.68
C ASP A 132 19.49 6.38 -3.78
N LEU A 133 19.70 5.39 -4.66
CA LEU A 133 21.02 4.81 -4.95
C LEU A 133 21.93 5.74 -5.76
N GLU A 134 21.37 6.66 -6.54
CA GLU A 134 22.10 7.69 -7.30
C GLU A 134 22.50 8.91 -6.44
N SER A 135 22.25 8.89 -5.12
CA SER A 135 22.81 9.90 -4.21
C SER A 135 24.34 9.73 -4.10
N ASP A 136 25.01 10.54 -4.91
CA ASP A 136 26.46 10.77 -5.06
C ASP A 136 27.31 9.51 -5.23
N PHE A 137 27.41 9.06 -6.48
CA PHE A 137 28.62 8.37 -6.94
C PHE A 137 29.76 9.41 -6.90
N ASP A 138 30.42 9.54 -5.76
CA ASP A 138 31.50 10.50 -5.56
C ASP A 138 32.72 10.08 -6.42
N THR A 139 32.86 10.72 -7.58
CA THR A 139 33.98 10.48 -8.49
C THR A 139 35.27 11.14 -8.00
N GLU A 140 35.25 11.97 -6.95
CA GLU A 140 36.44 12.68 -6.47
C GLU A 140 37.50 11.72 -5.90
N ASP A 141 37.09 10.57 -5.34
CA ASP A 141 37.99 9.56 -4.78
C ASP A 141 38.28 8.38 -5.73
N MET A 142 37.78 8.41 -6.96
CA MET A 142 38.14 7.38 -7.93
C MET A 142 39.62 7.54 -8.31
N PRO A 143 40.45 6.48 -8.21
CA PRO A 143 41.81 6.53 -8.71
C PRO A 143 41.73 6.74 -10.22
N ILE A 144 41.99 7.96 -10.68
CA ILE A 144 42.16 8.25 -12.10
C ILE A 144 43.26 7.30 -12.58
N ALA A 145 42.93 6.39 -13.49
CA ALA A 145 43.91 5.52 -14.09
C ALA A 145 44.99 6.40 -14.73
N ALA A 146 46.19 6.41 -14.14
CA ALA A 146 47.32 7.25 -14.56
C ALA A 146 47.82 6.94 -15.98
N ASP A 147 47.22 5.95 -16.66
CA ASP A 147 47.65 5.42 -17.95
C ASP A 147 46.90 5.97 -19.18
N ILE A 148 46.00 6.94 -19.02
CA ILE A 148 45.45 7.67 -20.19
C ILE A 148 46.32 8.91 -20.46
N LYS A 149 47.60 8.69 -20.74
CA LYS A 149 48.40 9.66 -21.51
C LYS A 149 48.35 9.23 -22.97
N GLY A 150 47.71 10.07 -23.79
CA GLY A 150 47.54 9.85 -25.21
C GLY A 150 48.86 9.49 -25.91
N GLN A 151 48.79 8.44 -26.72
CA GLN A 151 49.66 8.22 -27.87
C GLN A 151 48.97 8.73 -29.12
#